data_AF-A0A960VL53-F1
#
_entry.id   AF-A0A960VL53-F1
#
_cell.length_a   1.000
_cell.length_b   1.000
_cell.length_c   1.000
_cell.angle_alpha   90.00
_cell.angle_beta   90.00
_cell.angle_gamma   90.00
#
_symmetry.space_group_name_H-M   'P 1'
#
loop_
_entity.id
_entity.type
_entity.pdbx_description
1 polymer ?
#
loop_
_entity_poly.entity_id
_entity_poly.type
_entity_poly.pdbx_seq_one_letter_code
_entity_poly.pdbx_strand_id
1 'polypeptide(L)'
;MQDAQISFTPAQQGQQIALGEQMTFAVVLSEADTAAVNWERGGFTVGQALSYDYVPDHLGLDTLRVFARAGDVARNYYWVITVGPGSTTLPPPVTGISAEAGPEAGEVLVSWARVTPTTYPIDEYVVAVSFDGPISAANWDAATELGRVPYRAGAVRPQDVYGAADGMIPGAAVWFAVRAVDTLDQLSPIVGNGYTVVTTGWWLSGTVLDDTDAELPGIVVSLVDPVRSTNTDLNGRFRIGPLRSIDRVVLRTTSSSENGFGWYDYTSAELDSVSGRDLVVRLIKRHELDDACNGYSQQFLTFLREMSITEYVATDPQSSVLHVWDDFPLRVHIPDVVVGEVDFGAAMRFAMAYWDSVMGESYFVETTDPAQAQLQCRFDESISGVYGRVSLLQPGGGTLGSVPLEKLQVFILSTIGTEKFARTVSLHELGHTLGLYNHVACGGGEYLMFEGLAGDTLDRLDPINPNERQAVQCLRRLPTGTDMRRYAIAN
;
A
#
# COMPACT_ATOMS: atom_id res chain seq x y z
N MET A 1 56.29 65.67 49.04
CA MET A 1 55.51 65.56 47.79
C MET A 1 55.73 64.15 47.30
N GLN A 2 54.68 63.34 47.24
CA GLN A 2 54.73 62.08 46.51
C GLN A 2 54.70 62.43 45.03
N ASP A 3 55.57 61.84 44.23
CA ASP A 3 55.58 62.08 42.79
C ASP A 3 54.29 61.50 42.18
N ALA A 4 53.61 62.27 41.33
CA ALA A 4 52.41 61.84 40.63
C ALA A 4 52.69 60.53 39.86
N GLN A 5 51.92 59.47 40.15
CA GLN A 5 52.03 58.21 39.42
C GLN A 5 50.99 58.15 38.29
N ILE A 6 51.48 57.95 37.07
CA ILE A 6 50.66 57.70 35.88
C ILE A 6 50.66 56.19 35.62
N SER A 7 49.47 55.60 35.55
CA SER A 7 49.24 54.20 35.17
C SER A 7 48.20 54.10 34.05
N PHE A 8 48.07 52.93 33.42
CA PHE A 8 47.25 52.73 32.24
C PHE A 8 46.33 51.52 32.40
N THR A 9 45.11 51.62 31.89
CA THR A 9 44.14 50.52 31.87
C THR A 9 43.66 50.29 30.44
N PRO A 10 43.67 49.04 29.93
CA PRO A 10 44.25 47.84 30.55
C PRO A 10 45.78 47.91 30.70
N ALA A 11 46.34 47.37 31.78
CA ALA A 11 47.78 47.38 32.01
C ALA A 11 48.54 46.30 31.21
N GLN A 12 47.83 45.35 30.61
CA GLN A 12 48.38 44.23 29.86
C GLN A 12 48.53 44.56 28.36
N GLN A 13 49.60 44.04 27.73
CA GLN A 13 49.81 44.07 26.29
C GLN A 13 49.04 42.96 25.56
N GLY A 14 48.75 43.16 24.27
CA GLY A 14 48.12 42.13 23.42
C GLY A 14 46.62 42.00 23.64
N GLN A 15 45.91 43.12 23.65
CA GLN A 15 44.45 43.11 23.76
C GLN A 15 43.83 42.42 22.53
N GLN A 16 42.75 41.67 22.73
CA GLN A 16 41.96 41.08 21.67
C GLN A 16 40.55 41.65 21.72
N ILE A 17 40.00 42.03 20.57
CA ILE A 17 38.67 42.62 20.44
C ILE A 17 38.06 42.20 19.10
N ALA A 18 36.75 41.99 19.03
CA ALA A 18 36.11 41.67 17.76
C ALA A 18 35.75 42.93 16.96
N LEU A 19 35.70 42.84 15.63
CA LEU A 19 35.25 43.94 14.77
C LEU A 19 33.82 44.37 15.16
N GLY A 20 33.65 45.66 15.48
CA GLY A 20 32.37 46.22 15.93
C GLY A 20 32.14 46.24 17.44
N GLU A 21 33.00 45.62 18.26
CA GLU A 21 32.96 45.76 19.72
C GLU A 21 33.67 47.05 20.20
N GLN A 22 33.42 47.47 21.44
CA GLN A 22 34.06 48.64 22.04
C GLN A 22 34.90 48.23 23.26
N MET A 23 36.10 48.82 23.41
CA MET A 23 36.96 48.66 24.58
C MET A 23 37.47 50.02 25.07
N THR A 24 37.32 50.30 26.36
CA THR A 24 37.78 51.57 26.94
C THR A 24 39.23 51.46 27.41
N PHE A 25 40.06 52.39 26.96
CA PHE A 25 41.42 52.60 27.45
C PHE A 25 41.47 53.85 28.33
N ALA A 26 42.25 53.85 29.39
CA ALA A 26 42.29 54.96 30.33
C ALA A 26 43.70 55.24 30.89
N VAL A 27 43.95 56.51 31.19
CA VAL A 27 45.07 57.02 31.99
C VAL A 27 44.57 57.21 33.42
N VAL A 28 45.19 56.53 34.37
CA VAL A 28 44.84 56.56 35.79
C VAL A 28 45.94 57.27 36.58
N LEU A 29 45.55 58.30 37.34
CA LEU A 29 46.44 59.13 38.15
C LEU A 29 46.29 58.78 39.64
N SER A 30 47.38 58.78 40.41
CA SER A 30 47.35 58.46 41.84
C SER A 30 46.77 59.55 42.73
N GLU A 31 46.72 60.80 42.25
CA GLU A 31 46.16 61.97 42.95
C GLU A 31 45.30 62.81 41.98
N ALA A 32 44.50 63.75 42.51
CA ALA A 32 43.54 64.57 41.76
C ALA A 32 44.18 65.66 40.88
N ASP A 33 45.32 65.35 40.26
CA ASP A 33 46.00 66.25 39.34
C ASP A 33 45.35 66.24 37.95
N THR A 34 45.39 67.37 37.27
CA THR A 34 45.07 67.44 35.84
C THR A 34 46.25 66.89 35.04
N ALA A 35 46.01 65.93 34.14
CA ALA A 35 47.01 65.47 33.17
C ALA A 35 46.68 65.96 31.76
N ALA A 36 47.71 66.31 31.00
CA ALA A 36 47.62 66.46 29.56
C ALA A 36 47.77 65.09 28.91
N VAL A 37 46.77 64.65 28.15
CA VAL A 37 46.75 63.34 27.48
C VAL A 37 46.63 63.54 25.96
N ASN A 38 47.34 62.72 25.20
CA ASN A 38 47.25 62.65 23.75
C ASN A 38 47.18 61.17 23.33
N TRP A 39 46.05 60.74 22.79
CA TRP A 39 45.84 59.41 22.24
C TRP A 39 46.17 59.42 20.74
N GLU A 40 46.90 58.42 20.26
CA GLU A 40 47.24 58.26 18.84
C GLU A 40 46.91 56.85 18.35
N ARG A 41 46.30 56.73 17.17
CA ARG A 41 46.01 55.46 16.48
C ARG A 41 46.45 55.58 15.03
N GLY A 42 47.22 54.61 14.54
CA GLY A 42 47.77 54.66 13.17
C GLY A 42 48.64 55.89 12.86
N GLY A 43 49.19 56.56 13.88
CA GLY A 43 49.98 57.79 13.75
C GLY A 43 49.18 59.10 13.76
N PHE A 44 47.86 59.04 13.96
CA PHE A 44 47.00 60.22 14.05
C PHE A 44 46.48 60.42 15.47
N THR A 45 46.39 61.67 15.94
CA THR A 45 45.74 62.00 17.23
C THR A 45 44.25 61.72 17.15
N VAL A 46 43.73 60.90 18.08
CA VAL A 46 42.33 60.46 18.15
C VAL A 46 41.58 60.94 19.40
N GLY A 47 42.27 61.52 20.38
CA GLY A 47 41.61 62.06 21.58
C GLY A 47 42.57 62.69 22.59
N GLN A 48 42.03 63.46 23.54
CA GLN A 48 42.79 64.13 24.60
C GLN A 48 42.21 63.94 26.02
N ALA A 49 41.12 63.17 26.14
CA ALA A 49 40.51 62.87 27.42
C ALA A 49 41.34 61.84 28.21
N LEU A 50 41.07 61.68 29.52
CA LEU A 50 41.71 60.65 30.34
C LEU A 50 41.31 59.23 29.91
N SER A 51 40.17 59.06 29.23
CA SER A 51 39.72 57.80 28.65
C SER A 51 39.50 57.92 27.15
N TYR A 52 39.66 56.81 26.43
CA TYR A 52 39.42 56.68 25.01
C TYR A 52 38.66 55.37 24.74
N ASP A 53 37.49 55.49 24.13
CA ASP A 53 36.69 54.35 23.69
C ASP A 53 37.17 53.90 22.31
N TYR A 54 37.88 52.77 22.30
CA TYR A 54 38.37 52.16 21.08
C TYR A 54 37.26 51.34 20.41
N VAL A 55 36.97 51.66 19.14
CA VAL A 55 36.09 50.88 18.26
C VAL A 55 36.91 50.48 17.03
N PRO A 56 37.12 49.18 16.77
CA PRO A 56 37.85 48.71 15.61
C PRO A 56 37.01 48.86 14.35
N ASP A 57 37.66 49.27 13.27
CA ASP A 57 37.07 49.52 11.95
C ASP A 57 37.65 48.62 10.84
N HIS A 58 38.64 47.78 11.18
CA HIS A 58 39.24 46.80 10.27
C HIS A 58 39.79 45.59 11.03
N LEU A 59 39.97 44.46 10.33
CA LEU A 59 40.54 43.22 10.88
C LEU A 59 42.08 43.27 10.91
N GLY A 60 42.67 42.55 11.86
CA GLY A 60 44.13 42.37 11.96
C GLY A 60 44.74 43.12 13.14
N LEU A 61 46.05 43.39 13.05
CA LEU A 61 46.76 44.11 14.10
C LEU A 61 46.53 45.62 13.98
N ASP A 62 46.12 46.22 15.09
CA ASP A 62 46.02 47.67 15.26
C ASP A 62 46.81 48.11 16.49
N THR A 63 47.03 49.41 16.60
CA THR A 63 47.92 50.00 17.58
C THR A 63 47.33 51.27 18.17
N LEU A 64 47.33 51.36 19.49
CA LEU A 64 46.89 52.54 20.24
C LEU A 64 48.05 53.03 21.10
N ARG A 65 48.38 54.32 20.99
CA ARG A 65 49.40 55.00 21.79
C ARG A 65 48.74 56.03 22.68
N VAL A 66 49.31 56.22 23.86
CA VAL A 66 48.96 57.34 24.72
C VAL A 66 50.22 57.98 25.28
N PHE A 67 50.30 59.29 25.16
CA PHE A 67 51.23 60.12 25.90
C PHE A 67 50.45 60.86 26.99
N ALA A 68 50.88 60.71 28.24
CA ALA A 68 50.27 61.37 29.38
C ALA A 68 51.34 62.13 30.18
N ARG A 69 51.03 63.37 30.56
CA ARG A 69 51.90 64.22 31.39
C ARG A 69 51.14 64.82 32.55
N ALA A 70 51.61 64.58 33.76
CA ALA A 70 51.11 65.15 35.02
C ALA A 70 52.27 65.77 35.78
N GLY A 71 52.29 67.11 35.88
CA GLY A 71 53.45 67.85 36.39
C GLY A 71 54.73 67.56 35.59
N ASP A 72 55.80 67.19 36.29
CA ASP A 72 57.10 66.84 35.69
C ASP A 72 57.19 65.37 35.25
N VAL A 73 56.18 64.56 35.52
CA VAL A 73 56.12 63.15 35.12
C VAL A 73 55.44 63.02 33.76
N ALA A 74 56.14 62.42 32.81
CA ALA A 74 55.60 62.06 31.51
C ALA A 74 55.76 60.55 31.26
N ARG A 75 54.72 59.92 30.71
CA ARG A 75 54.73 58.50 30.36
C ARG A 75 54.15 58.30 28.95
N ASN A 76 54.76 57.37 28.23
CA ASN A 76 54.24 56.83 26.99
C ASN A 76 53.81 55.39 27.25
N TYR A 77 52.67 55.01 26.70
CA TYR A 77 52.23 53.63 26.67
C TYR A 77 51.67 53.29 25.29
N TYR A 78 51.79 52.02 24.92
CA TYR A 78 51.46 51.52 23.61
C TYR A 78 50.76 50.19 23.76
N TRP A 79 49.59 50.01 23.15
CA TRP A 79 48.91 48.72 23.06
C TRP A 79 49.00 48.19 21.64
N VAL A 80 49.35 46.91 21.52
CA VAL A 80 49.04 46.10 20.32
C VAL A 80 47.67 45.46 20.53
N ILE A 81 46.76 45.71 19.61
CA ILE A 81 45.38 45.22 19.64
C ILE A 81 45.21 44.28 18.45
N THR A 82 44.81 43.03 18.69
CA THR A 82 44.45 42.10 17.62
C THR A 82 42.94 42.16 17.43
N VAL A 83 42.51 42.70 16.29
CA VAL A 83 41.10 42.74 15.90
C VAL A 83 40.73 41.45 15.17
N GLY A 84 39.94 40.62 15.83
CA GLY A 84 39.34 39.43 15.23
C GLY A 84 38.07 39.76 14.44
N PRO A 85 37.62 38.86 13.55
CA PRO A 85 36.30 38.97 12.93
C PRO A 85 35.21 39.07 14.01
N GLY A 86 34.21 39.93 13.79
CA GLY A 86 32.97 39.91 14.56
C GLY A 86 32.36 38.51 14.51
N SER A 87 31.84 38.01 15.63
CA SER A 87 31.25 36.67 15.71
C SER A 87 29.88 36.62 15.01
N THR A 88 29.85 36.67 13.68
CA THR A 88 28.70 36.28 12.88
C THR A 88 29.01 34.98 12.18
N THR A 89 29.26 33.92 12.95
CA THR A 89 29.37 32.57 12.41
C THR A 89 28.00 31.91 12.47
N LEU A 90 27.12 32.34 11.57
CA LEU A 90 25.83 31.68 11.37
C LEU A 90 26.05 30.16 11.24
N PRO A 91 25.11 29.33 11.71
CA PRO A 91 25.25 27.91 11.53
C PRO A 91 25.28 27.54 10.04
N PRO A 92 25.91 26.42 9.65
CA PRO A 92 25.94 25.99 8.27
C PRO A 92 24.53 25.69 7.75
N PRO A 93 24.29 25.89 6.44
CA PRO A 93 22.98 25.63 5.87
C PRO A 93 22.62 24.14 5.97
N VAL A 94 21.33 23.86 6.21
CA VAL A 94 20.82 22.49 6.21
C VAL A 94 20.68 22.02 4.77
N THR A 95 21.14 20.81 4.47
CA THR A 95 21.13 20.22 3.11
C THR A 95 20.43 18.87 3.11
N GLY A 96 20.20 18.31 1.92
CA GLY A 96 19.62 16.97 1.78
C GLY A 96 18.20 16.85 2.32
N ILE A 97 17.43 17.94 2.28
CA ILE A 97 16.03 17.98 2.71
C ILE A 97 15.21 17.12 1.73
N SER A 98 14.56 16.08 2.24
CA SER A 98 13.59 15.27 1.51
C SER A 98 12.22 15.37 2.18
N ALA A 99 11.17 15.33 1.38
CA ALA A 99 9.79 15.24 1.82
C ALA A 99 9.16 14.07 1.09
N GLU A 100 8.60 13.11 1.83
CA GLU A 100 8.02 11.88 1.31
C GLU A 100 6.66 11.65 1.97
N ALA A 101 5.84 10.75 1.43
CA ALA A 101 4.58 10.40 2.08
C ALA A 101 4.83 9.86 3.49
N GLY A 102 4.09 10.38 4.47
CA GLY A 102 4.16 9.92 5.85
C GLY A 102 3.58 8.51 6.04
N PRO A 103 3.63 7.97 7.27
CA PRO A 103 3.03 6.68 7.60
C PRO A 103 1.52 6.62 7.33
N GLU A 104 0.78 7.70 7.64
CA GLU A 104 -0.66 7.77 7.42
C GLU A 104 -1.04 8.64 6.20
N ALA A 105 -2.27 8.48 5.72
CA ALA A 105 -2.82 9.33 4.67
C ALA A 105 -2.94 10.78 5.14
N GLY A 106 -2.48 11.72 4.30
CA GLY A 106 -2.43 13.14 4.64
C GLY A 106 -1.18 13.56 5.42
N GLU A 107 -0.29 12.64 5.76
CA GLU A 107 0.98 12.94 6.42
C GLU A 107 2.13 13.07 5.42
N VAL A 108 3.15 13.82 5.83
CA VAL A 108 4.43 13.98 5.14
C VAL A 108 5.56 13.71 6.13
N LEU A 109 6.46 12.80 5.76
CA LEU A 109 7.73 12.59 6.46
C LEU A 109 8.77 13.54 5.85
N VAL A 110 9.34 14.42 6.68
CA VAL A 110 10.42 15.32 6.27
C VAL A 110 11.71 14.87 6.93
N SER A 111 12.78 14.72 6.16
CA SER A 111 14.11 14.37 6.67
C SER A 111 15.19 15.25 6.09
N TRP A 112 16.31 15.43 6.78
CA TRP A 112 17.42 16.27 6.30
C TRP A 112 18.79 15.75 6.75
N ALA A 113 19.86 16.25 6.16
CA ALA A 113 21.21 15.96 6.61
C ALA A 113 21.52 16.72 7.90
N ARG A 114 22.06 16.03 8.91
CA ARG A 114 22.53 16.69 10.13
C ARG A 114 23.62 17.71 9.79
N VAL A 115 23.52 18.91 10.37
CA VAL A 115 24.57 19.92 10.32
C VAL A 115 25.66 19.61 11.35
N THR A 116 26.94 19.72 10.97
CA THR A 116 28.05 19.61 11.92
C THR A 116 28.15 20.90 12.74
N PRO A 117 28.31 20.83 14.08
CA PRO A 117 28.43 22.02 14.92
C PRO A 117 29.54 22.97 14.46
N THR A 118 29.29 24.27 14.55
CA THR A 118 30.27 25.34 14.27
C THR A 118 30.71 26.00 15.57
N THR A 119 31.17 27.25 15.51
CA THR A 119 31.57 28.09 16.64
C THR A 119 30.61 28.01 17.82
N TYR A 120 29.31 27.93 17.54
CA TYR A 120 28.26 27.72 18.52
C TYR A 120 27.58 26.37 18.28
N PRO A 121 27.32 25.58 19.34
CA PRO A 121 26.58 24.33 19.20
C PRO A 121 25.19 24.55 18.58
N ILE A 122 24.73 23.58 17.79
CA ILE A 122 23.35 23.55 17.30
C ILE A 122 22.44 23.07 18.44
N ASP A 123 21.38 23.82 18.70
CA ASP A 123 20.36 23.49 19.70
C ASP A 123 19.20 22.71 19.06
N GLU A 124 18.69 23.19 17.92
CA GLU A 124 17.53 22.61 17.24
C GLU A 124 17.48 22.93 15.74
N TYR A 125 16.49 22.34 15.06
CA TYR A 125 16.13 22.64 13.68
C TYR A 125 14.73 23.22 13.62
N VAL A 126 14.55 24.32 12.91
CA VAL A 126 13.24 24.91 12.60
C VAL A 126 12.80 24.41 11.23
N VAL A 127 11.61 23.80 11.17
CA VAL A 127 11.01 23.32 9.93
C VAL A 127 9.86 24.23 9.55
N ALA A 128 9.88 24.72 8.31
CA ALA A 128 8.84 25.58 7.77
C ALA A 128 8.25 25.01 6.49
N VAL A 129 7.00 25.37 6.20
CA VAL A 129 6.24 24.91 5.05
C VAL A 129 5.62 26.03 4.24
N SER A 130 5.49 25.81 2.93
CA SER A 130 4.73 26.66 2.02
C SER A 130 3.94 25.81 1.03
N PHE A 131 2.74 26.29 0.67
CA PHE A 131 1.91 25.73 -0.41
C PHE A 131 1.94 26.59 -1.67
N ASP A 132 2.65 27.73 -1.66
CA ASP A 132 2.71 28.68 -2.77
C ASP A 132 3.97 28.52 -3.64
N GLY A 133 4.92 27.70 -3.20
CA GLY A 133 6.16 27.42 -3.91
C GLY A 133 7.36 27.18 -2.99
N PRO A 134 8.57 27.03 -3.56
CA PRO A 134 9.80 26.86 -2.78
C PRO A 134 10.03 28.01 -1.79
N ILE A 135 10.52 27.66 -0.61
CA ILE A 135 10.89 28.62 0.44
C ILE A 135 12.32 29.10 0.17
N SER A 136 12.53 30.39 0.36
CA SER A 136 13.75 31.14 0.15
C SER A 136 13.97 32.11 1.32
N ALA A 137 15.14 32.75 1.36
CA ALA A 137 15.39 33.78 2.37
C ALA A 137 14.40 34.96 2.31
N ALA A 138 13.85 35.26 1.12
CA ALA A 138 12.96 36.40 0.92
C ALA A 138 11.51 36.16 1.40
N ASN A 139 11.08 34.90 1.49
CA ASN A 139 9.72 34.53 1.88
C ASN A 139 9.67 33.60 3.10
N TRP A 140 10.78 33.47 3.84
CA TRP A 140 10.83 32.67 5.07
C TRP A 140 9.79 33.13 6.09
N ASP A 141 9.68 34.43 6.33
CA ASP A 141 8.73 35.00 7.30
C ASP A 141 7.25 34.86 6.86
N ALA A 142 7.01 34.53 5.59
CA ALA A 142 5.67 34.22 5.06
C ALA A 142 5.38 32.71 5.08
N ALA A 143 6.40 31.86 5.24
CA ALA A 143 6.22 30.42 5.40
C ALA A 143 5.68 30.12 6.81
N THR A 144 4.96 29.01 6.94
CA THR A 144 4.43 28.59 8.25
C THR A 144 5.47 27.72 8.95
N GLU A 145 5.93 28.15 10.13
CA GLU A 145 6.76 27.32 11.01
C GLU A 145 5.89 26.16 11.55
N LEU A 146 6.29 24.93 11.25
CA LEU A 146 5.58 23.72 11.69
C LEU A 146 6.04 23.28 13.09
N GLY A 147 7.32 23.47 13.38
CA GLY A 147 7.87 23.09 14.67
C GLY A 147 9.39 23.14 14.72
N ARG A 148 9.87 22.80 15.91
CA ARG A 148 11.29 22.78 16.27
C ARG A 148 11.70 21.38 16.70
N VAL A 149 12.72 20.84 16.04
CA VAL A 149 13.21 19.48 16.24
C VAL A 149 14.56 19.53 16.95
N PRO A 150 14.69 19.01 18.19
CA PRO A 150 15.92 19.09 18.95
C PRO A 150 17.12 18.45 18.25
N TYR A 151 18.28 19.08 18.35
CA TYR A 151 19.53 18.53 17.82
C TYR A 151 19.95 17.30 18.62
N ARG A 152 20.25 16.19 17.91
CA ARG A 152 20.75 14.94 18.51
C ARG A 152 22.09 14.57 17.90
N ALA A 153 23.15 14.58 18.70
CA ALA A 153 24.53 14.33 18.24
C ALA A 153 24.75 12.96 17.55
N GLY A 154 23.87 11.97 17.80
CA GLY A 154 23.91 10.65 17.13
C GLY A 154 23.04 10.53 15.87
N ALA A 155 22.14 11.48 15.59
CA ALA A 155 21.24 11.39 14.45
C ALA A 155 22.00 11.70 13.16
N VAL A 156 21.95 10.80 12.17
CA VAL A 156 22.55 11.05 10.84
C VAL A 156 21.58 11.80 9.94
N ARG A 157 20.31 11.40 9.98
CA ARG A 157 19.18 12.06 9.34
C ARG A 157 18.11 12.35 10.38
N PRO A 158 18.08 13.56 10.97
CA PRO A 158 16.91 13.99 11.70
C PRO A 158 15.69 13.97 10.78
N GLN A 159 14.53 13.65 11.35
CA GLN A 159 13.27 13.57 10.63
C GLN A 159 12.10 13.87 11.55
N ASP A 160 10.98 14.29 10.97
CA ASP A 160 9.72 14.49 11.66
C ASP A 160 8.54 14.26 10.72
N VAL A 161 7.35 14.02 11.28
CA VAL A 161 6.12 13.75 10.53
C VAL A 161 5.12 14.86 10.76
N TYR A 162 4.61 15.44 9.68
CA TYR A 162 3.61 16.51 9.71
C TYR A 162 2.31 16.03 9.09
N GLY A 163 1.19 16.30 9.74
CA GLY A 163 -0.15 15.87 9.33
C GLY A 163 -1.17 17.00 9.33
N ALA A 164 -2.45 16.63 9.41
CA ALA A 164 -3.55 17.59 9.37
C ALA A 164 -3.52 18.61 10.54
N ALA A 165 -3.00 18.21 11.70
CA ALA A 165 -2.83 19.10 12.86
C ALA A 165 -1.80 20.21 12.59
N ASP A 166 -0.84 19.94 11.70
CA ASP A 166 0.22 20.87 11.26
C ASP A 166 -0.20 21.66 10.00
N GLY A 167 -1.46 21.53 9.58
CA GLY A 167 -1.99 22.22 8.41
C GLY A 167 -1.68 21.55 7.07
N MET A 168 -1.26 20.28 7.04
CA MET A 168 -1.09 19.55 5.77
C MET A 168 -2.44 19.38 5.08
N ILE A 169 -2.52 19.82 3.81
CA ILE A 169 -3.74 19.79 3.00
C ILE A 169 -3.67 18.59 2.03
N PRO A 170 -4.51 17.55 2.17
CA PRO A 170 -4.50 16.38 1.28
C PRO A 170 -4.64 16.77 -0.19
N GLY A 171 -3.75 16.23 -1.04
CA GLY A 171 -3.68 16.50 -2.48
C GLY A 171 -2.93 17.78 -2.85
N ALA A 172 -2.55 18.62 -1.89
CA ALA A 172 -1.80 19.84 -2.17
C ALA A 172 -0.31 19.54 -2.41
N ALA A 173 0.28 20.29 -3.34
CA ALA A 173 1.72 20.38 -3.50
C ALA A 173 2.30 21.22 -2.35
N VAL A 174 3.41 20.75 -1.76
CA VAL A 174 3.96 21.35 -0.55
C VAL A 174 5.48 21.38 -0.60
N TRP A 175 6.06 22.48 -0.11
CA TRP A 175 7.50 22.71 -0.04
C TRP A 175 7.93 22.89 1.41
N PHE A 176 9.03 22.23 1.79
CA PHE A 176 9.61 22.29 3.13
C PHE A 176 11.02 22.88 3.08
N ALA A 177 11.33 23.74 4.03
CA ALA A 177 12.69 24.19 4.29
C ALA A 177 13.03 23.99 5.76
N VAL A 178 14.31 23.72 6.03
CA VAL A 178 14.81 23.48 7.37
C VAL A 178 15.99 24.41 7.62
N ARG A 179 16.02 25.05 8.78
CA ARG A 179 17.14 25.88 9.24
C ARG A 179 17.64 25.35 10.57
N ALA A 180 18.95 25.39 10.79
CA ALA A 180 19.54 25.06 12.07
C ALA A 180 19.58 26.31 12.96
N VAL A 181 19.33 26.15 14.24
CA VAL A 181 19.41 27.18 15.28
C VAL A 181 20.58 26.83 16.20
N ASP A 182 21.49 27.77 16.42
CA ASP A 182 22.53 27.59 17.45
C ASP A 182 22.11 28.08 18.83
N THR A 183 22.96 27.88 19.82
CA THR A 183 22.75 28.33 21.21
C THR A 183 22.67 29.85 21.38
N LEU A 184 22.89 30.64 20.32
CA LEU A 184 22.70 32.10 20.30
C LEU A 184 21.45 32.51 19.51
N ASP A 185 20.56 31.57 19.19
CA ASP A 185 19.33 31.76 18.42
C ASP A 185 19.57 32.28 16.99
N GLN A 186 20.75 31.99 16.42
CA GLN A 186 21.07 32.34 15.04
C GLN A 186 20.61 31.24 14.09
N LEU A 187 19.89 31.63 13.02
CA LEU A 187 19.39 30.71 12.00
C LEU A 187 20.36 30.56 10.82
N SER A 188 20.62 29.32 10.38
CA SER A 188 21.43 29.05 9.20
C SER A 188 20.82 29.56 7.88
N PRO A 189 21.59 29.76 6.79
CA PRO A 189 21.03 30.11 5.48
C PRO A 189 20.16 28.99 4.87
N ILE A 190 19.20 29.36 4.01
CA ILE A 190 18.38 28.42 3.23
C ILE A 190 19.08 28.13 1.89
N VAL A 191 19.32 26.85 1.59
CA VAL A 191 19.98 26.42 0.34
C VAL A 191 19.23 25.32 -0.42
N GLY A 192 18.13 24.81 0.12
CA GLY A 192 17.38 23.71 -0.49
C GLY A 192 15.96 23.62 0.07
N ASN A 193 15.13 22.84 -0.64
CA ASN A 193 13.75 22.54 -0.25
C ASN A 193 13.49 21.04 -0.43
N GLY A 194 12.67 20.48 0.45
CA GLY A 194 11.95 19.24 0.19
C GLY A 194 10.64 19.55 -0.56
N TYR A 195 10.21 18.66 -1.43
CA TYR A 195 8.96 18.80 -2.18
C TYR A 195 8.21 17.48 -2.18
N THR A 196 6.90 17.53 -1.98
CA THR A 196 6.02 16.38 -2.20
C THR A 196 4.59 16.85 -2.49
N VAL A 197 3.72 15.90 -2.82
CA VAL A 197 2.27 16.08 -2.82
C VAL A 197 1.71 15.32 -1.62
N VAL A 198 0.97 16.01 -0.76
CA VAL A 198 0.34 15.39 0.40
C VAL A 198 -0.62 14.32 -0.08
N THR A 199 -0.47 13.08 0.38
CA THR A 199 -1.32 11.97 -0.08
C THR A 199 -2.77 12.17 0.35
N THR A 200 -3.73 11.74 -0.48
CA THR A 200 -5.14 11.70 -0.08
C THR A 200 -5.48 10.35 0.54
N GLY A 201 -6.47 10.35 1.45
CA GLY A 201 -6.98 9.12 2.05
C GLY A 201 -8.01 8.45 1.16
N TRP A 202 -7.90 7.14 0.97
CA TRP A 202 -8.97 6.30 0.42
C TRP A 202 -9.29 5.15 1.37
N TRP A 203 -10.46 4.54 1.20
CA TRP A 203 -10.91 3.43 2.03
C TRP A 203 -11.10 2.21 1.16
N LEU A 204 -10.52 1.10 1.59
CA LEU A 204 -10.83 -0.21 1.04
C LEU A 204 -12.17 -0.65 1.63
N SER A 205 -13.14 -1.00 0.81
CA SER A 205 -14.46 -1.41 1.27
C SER A 205 -15.05 -2.50 0.40
N GLY A 206 -15.97 -3.27 0.98
CA GLY A 206 -16.65 -4.32 0.26
C GLY A 206 -17.57 -5.14 1.15
N THR A 207 -18.03 -6.25 0.61
CA THR A 207 -18.87 -7.25 1.27
C THR A 207 -18.23 -8.63 1.09
N VAL A 208 -18.26 -9.43 2.14
CA VAL A 208 -17.86 -10.84 2.11
C VAL A 208 -19.12 -11.70 2.10
N LEU A 209 -19.22 -12.56 1.09
CA LEU A 209 -20.33 -13.49 0.87
C LEU A 209 -19.79 -14.92 0.88
N ASP A 210 -20.65 -15.89 1.17
CA ASP A 210 -20.33 -17.30 0.94
C ASP A 210 -20.63 -17.73 -0.50
N ASP A 211 -20.43 -19.03 -0.76
CA ASP A 211 -20.75 -19.73 -1.99
C ASP A 211 -22.25 -20.02 -2.16
N THR A 212 -23.11 -19.34 -1.40
CA THR A 212 -24.58 -19.30 -1.53
C THR A 212 -25.15 -17.88 -1.65
N ASP A 213 -24.29 -16.87 -1.79
CA ASP A 213 -24.65 -15.43 -1.74
C ASP A 213 -25.07 -14.91 -0.36
N ALA A 214 -24.92 -15.70 0.71
CA ALA A 214 -25.23 -15.23 2.04
C ALA A 214 -24.10 -14.34 2.59
N GLU A 215 -24.48 -13.27 3.27
CA GLU A 215 -23.55 -12.34 3.92
C GLU A 215 -22.83 -13.02 5.10
N LEU A 216 -21.51 -12.85 5.18
CA LEU A 216 -20.69 -13.50 6.20
C LEU A 216 -20.22 -12.54 7.29
N PRO A 217 -20.84 -12.52 8.48
CA PRO A 217 -20.42 -11.66 9.58
C PRO A 217 -19.19 -12.21 10.32
N GLY A 218 -18.39 -11.31 10.90
CA GLY A 218 -17.26 -11.67 11.76
C GLY A 218 -16.02 -12.21 11.05
N ILE A 219 -15.97 -12.21 9.71
CA ILE A 219 -14.78 -12.58 8.94
C ILE A 219 -13.72 -11.50 9.13
N VAL A 220 -12.51 -11.91 9.52
CA VAL A 220 -11.38 -10.99 9.63
C VAL A 220 -10.89 -10.66 8.22
N VAL A 221 -10.82 -9.37 7.90
CA VAL A 221 -10.24 -8.86 6.67
C VAL A 221 -9.01 -8.04 7.04
N SER A 222 -7.88 -8.31 6.39
CA SER A 222 -6.59 -7.73 6.76
C SER A 222 -5.75 -7.34 5.54
N LEU A 223 -4.81 -6.42 5.79
CA LEU A 223 -3.78 -5.95 4.88
C LEU A 223 -2.41 -6.25 5.48
N VAL A 224 -1.44 -6.59 4.63
CA VAL A 224 -0.06 -6.87 5.06
C VAL A 224 0.75 -5.57 5.18
N ASP A 225 0.57 -4.65 4.24
CA ASP A 225 1.28 -3.38 4.22
C ASP A 225 0.38 -2.29 3.60
N PRO A 226 -0.01 -1.24 4.35
CA PRO A 226 0.18 -1.11 5.80
C PRO A 226 -0.60 -2.19 6.56
N VAL A 227 -0.07 -2.66 7.69
CA VAL A 227 -0.76 -3.65 8.53
C VAL A 227 -2.02 -3.04 9.12
N ARG A 228 -3.18 -3.48 8.65
CA ARG A 228 -4.51 -3.09 9.17
C ARG A 228 -5.44 -4.28 9.12
N SER A 229 -6.42 -4.32 10.02
CA SER A 229 -7.48 -5.32 9.96
C SER A 229 -8.79 -4.77 10.49
N THR A 230 -9.88 -5.40 10.07
CA THR A 230 -11.23 -5.19 10.59
C THR A 230 -12.01 -6.50 10.49
N ASN A 231 -13.18 -6.56 11.11
CA ASN A 231 -14.12 -7.67 10.93
C ASN A 231 -15.28 -7.21 10.07
N THR A 232 -15.87 -8.13 9.32
CA THR A 232 -17.13 -7.88 8.64
C THR A 232 -18.27 -7.68 9.65
N ASP A 233 -19.18 -6.76 9.34
CA ASP A 233 -20.38 -6.49 10.13
C ASP A 233 -21.48 -7.56 9.94
N LEU A 234 -22.65 -7.36 10.53
CA LEU A 234 -23.78 -8.30 10.43
C LEU A 234 -24.28 -8.54 9.00
N ASN A 235 -23.96 -7.63 8.07
CA ASN A 235 -24.31 -7.74 6.65
C ASN A 235 -23.07 -8.11 5.81
N GLY A 236 -22.04 -8.69 6.42
CA GLY A 236 -20.81 -9.08 5.73
C GLY A 236 -19.95 -7.92 5.23
N ARG A 237 -20.27 -6.66 5.59
CA ARG A 237 -19.57 -5.48 5.05
C ARG A 237 -18.31 -5.18 5.85
N PHE A 238 -17.27 -4.72 5.15
CA PHE A 238 -16.03 -4.28 5.77
C PHE A 238 -15.57 -2.93 5.22
N ARG A 239 -14.75 -2.23 6.01
CA ARG A 239 -14.07 -1.00 5.62
C ARG A 239 -12.72 -0.89 6.34
N ILE A 240 -11.63 -0.70 5.59
CA ILE A 240 -10.26 -0.59 6.09
C ILE A 240 -9.62 0.69 5.54
N GLY A 241 -8.99 1.48 6.41
CA GLY A 241 -8.31 2.72 6.03
C GLY A 241 -8.30 3.77 7.14
N PRO A 242 -8.06 5.05 6.79
CA PRO A 242 -7.71 5.51 5.45
C PRO A 242 -6.32 4.97 5.02
N LEU A 243 -6.18 4.69 3.73
CA LEU A 243 -4.95 4.30 3.05
C LEU A 243 -4.44 5.48 2.22
N ARG A 244 -3.14 5.59 2.00
CA ARG A 244 -2.56 6.66 1.18
C ARG A 244 -2.92 6.43 -0.27
N SER A 245 -3.16 7.50 -1.03
CA SER A 245 -3.51 7.43 -2.46
C SER A 245 -2.49 6.72 -3.34
N ILE A 246 -1.25 6.60 -2.84
CA ILE A 246 -0.15 5.88 -3.48
C ILE A 246 -0.08 4.41 -3.09
N ASP A 247 -0.77 3.99 -2.02
CA ASP A 247 -0.70 2.63 -1.53
C ASP A 247 -1.29 1.66 -2.55
N ARG A 248 -0.68 0.47 -2.54
CA ARG A 248 -1.07 -0.70 -3.30
C ARG A 248 -1.14 -1.85 -2.31
N VAL A 249 -2.33 -2.39 -2.10
CA VAL A 249 -2.60 -3.29 -0.96
C VAL A 249 -3.14 -4.63 -1.44
N VAL A 250 -2.85 -5.68 -0.67
CA VAL A 250 -3.41 -7.01 -0.89
C VAL A 250 -4.33 -7.32 0.29
N LEU A 251 -5.60 -7.56 -0.01
CA LEU A 251 -6.60 -7.97 0.96
C LEU A 251 -6.47 -9.47 1.23
N ARG A 252 -6.51 -9.85 2.51
CA ARG A 252 -6.57 -11.23 2.97
C ARG A 252 -7.76 -11.43 3.88
N THR A 253 -8.47 -12.53 3.72
CA THR A 253 -9.44 -12.97 4.73
C THR A 253 -8.82 -14.01 5.65
N THR A 254 -9.25 -14.02 6.89
CA THR A 254 -8.98 -15.12 7.83
C THR A 254 -10.31 -15.55 8.42
N SER A 255 -10.70 -16.77 8.08
CA SER A 255 -11.86 -17.43 8.63
C SER A 255 -11.41 -18.40 9.72
N SER A 256 -12.11 -18.43 10.86
CA SER A 256 -11.75 -19.32 11.97
C SER A 256 -11.80 -20.77 11.49
N SER A 257 -10.64 -21.42 11.38
CA SER A 257 -10.49 -22.80 10.92
C SER A 257 -10.75 -23.84 12.01
N GLU A 258 -11.41 -23.45 13.10
CA GLU A 258 -11.63 -24.36 14.23
C GLU A 258 -12.60 -25.47 13.81
N ASN A 259 -12.04 -26.67 13.57
CA ASN A 259 -12.72 -27.95 13.36
C ASN A 259 -13.07 -28.34 11.91
N GLY A 260 -12.38 -27.83 10.89
CA GLY A 260 -12.60 -28.26 9.49
C GLY A 260 -13.88 -27.72 8.85
N PHE A 261 -14.79 -27.18 9.65
CA PHE A 261 -15.90 -26.34 9.24
C PHE A 261 -15.42 -24.89 9.06
N GLY A 262 -15.99 -24.19 8.09
CA GLY A 262 -15.67 -22.78 7.81
C GLY A 262 -15.44 -22.53 6.33
N TRP A 263 -14.52 -21.63 6.02
CA TRP A 263 -14.28 -21.18 4.65
C TRP A 263 -12.81 -21.32 4.27
N TYR A 264 -12.52 -21.30 2.97
CA TYR A 264 -11.16 -21.16 2.47
C TYR A 264 -10.76 -19.69 2.49
N ASP A 265 -9.60 -19.39 3.08
CA ASP A 265 -9.08 -18.03 3.15
C ASP A 265 -8.76 -17.50 1.75
N TYR A 266 -9.10 -16.25 1.50
CA TYR A 266 -8.95 -15.58 0.21
C TYR A 266 -7.86 -14.51 0.27
N THR A 267 -7.08 -14.38 -0.81
CA THR A 267 -6.10 -13.30 -1.01
C THR A 267 -6.38 -12.59 -2.33
N SER A 268 -6.62 -11.28 -2.34
CA SER A 268 -6.87 -10.52 -3.57
C SER A 268 -5.62 -10.35 -4.43
N ALA A 269 -5.81 -9.82 -5.64
CA ALA A 269 -4.75 -9.12 -6.37
C ALA A 269 -4.34 -7.85 -5.60
N GLU A 270 -3.30 -7.19 -6.09
CA GLU A 270 -3.01 -5.82 -5.69
C GLU A 270 -4.20 -4.89 -6.03
N LEU A 271 -4.60 -4.09 -5.03
CA LEU A 271 -5.73 -3.17 -5.07
C LEU A 271 -5.25 -1.74 -4.88
N ASP A 272 -5.95 -0.81 -5.52
CA ASP A 272 -5.70 0.63 -5.39
C ASP A 272 -6.99 1.39 -5.05
N SER A 273 -6.90 2.72 -5.04
CA SER A 273 -8.04 3.58 -4.72
C SER A 273 -9.24 3.46 -5.65
N VAL A 274 -9.10 2.81 -6.81
CA VAL A 274 -10.16 2.56 -7.79
C VAL A 274 -10.68 1.13 -7.64
N SER A 275 -9.80 0.13 -7.69
CA SER A 275 -10.19 -1.28 -7.64
C SER A 275 -10.56 -1.77 -6.24
N GLY A 276 -10.16 -1.05 -5.18
CA GLY A 276 -10.46 -1.39 -3.79
C GLY A 276 -11.81 -0.92 -3.26
N ARG A 277 -12.68 -0.36 -4.10
CA ARG A 277 -14.01 0.11 -3.70
C ARG A 277 -15.06 -0.94 -4.01
N ASP A 278 -16.03 -1.08 -3.10
CA ASP A 278 -17.23 -1.91 -3.26
C ASP A 278 -16.91 -3.35 -3.71
N LEU A 279 -15.84 -3.93 -3.16
CA LEU A 279 -15.41 -5.28 -3.46
C LEU A 279 -16.48 -6.29 -3.07
N VAL A 280 -16.65 -7.32 -3.90
CA VAL A 280 -17.42 -8.52 -3.56
C VAL A 280 -16.44 -9.66 -3.42
N VAL A 281 -16.18 -10.09 -2.18
CA VAL A 281 -15.31 -11.22 -1.87
C VAL A 281 -16.18 -12.42 -1.58
N ARG A 282 -16.06 -13.48 -2.38
CA ARG A 282 -16.78 -14.74 -2.16
C ARG A 282 -15.85 -15.75 -1.53
N LEU A 283 -16.22 -16.27 -0.37
CA LEU A 283 -15.48 -17.33 0.28
C LEU A 283 -16.11 -18.68 -0.02
N ILE A 284 -15.29 -19.64 -0.40
CA ILE A 284 -15.72 -21.01 -0.68
C ILE A 284 -15.87 -21.71 0.65
N LYS A 285 -17.04 -22.30 0.91
CA LYS A 285 -17.27 -23.07 2.12
C LYS A 285 -16.47 -24.37 2.05
N ARG A 286 -15.94 -24.79 3.20
CA ARG A 286 -15.33 -26.10 3.37
C ARG A 286 -16.45 -27.13 3.47
N HIS A 287 -16.50 -28.02 2.49
CA HIS A 287 -17.37 -29.18 2.53
C HIS A 287 -16.52 -30.43 2.79
N GLU A 288 -17.08 -31.39 3.52
CA GLU A 288 -16.46 -32.69 3.69
C GLU A 288 -16.63 -33.47 2.39
N LEU A 289 -15.53 -34.02 1.87
CA LEU A 289 -15.62 -34.99 0.78
C LEU A 289 -16.02 -36.35 1.35
N ASP A 290 -16.62 -37.19 0.51
CA ASP A 290 -16.96 -38.55 0.96
C ASP A 290 -15.69 -39.30 1.35
N ASP A 291 -15.77 -40.14 2.40
CA ASP A 291 -14.65 -40.95 2.86
C ASP A 291 -14.04 -41.83 1.76
N ALA A 292 -14.86 -42.25 0.79
CA ALA A 292 -14.44 -43.04 -0.38
C ALA A 292 -13.60 -42.23 -1.38
N CYS A 293 -13.66 -40.89 -1.33
CA CYS A 293 -12.94 -40.00 -2.22
C CYS A 293 -11.57 -39.57 -1.67
N ASN A 294 -10.62 -40.50 -1.65
CA ASN A 294 -9.25 -40.24 -1.20
C ASN A 294 -8.38 -39.47 -2.23
N GLY A 295 -8.82 -39.36 -3.49
CA GLY A 295 -8.04 -38.77 -4.59
C GLY A 295 -7.66 -37.30 -4.40
N TYR A 296 -8.38 -36.56 -3.57
CA TYR A 296 -8.21 -35.11 -3.39
C TYR A 296 -7.73 -34.72 -1.99
N SER A 297 -7.08 -35.65 -1.27
CA SER A 297 -6.61 -35.44 0.11
C SER A 297 -7.71 -34.98 1.07
N GLN A 298 -8.96 -35.39 0.80
CA GLN A 298 -10.14 -34.98 1.57
C GLN A 298 -10.33 -33.45 1.62
N GLN A 299 -9.85 -32.71 0.60
CA GLN A 299 -10.02 -31.27 0.49
C GLN A 299 -10.97 -30.90 -0.65
N PHE A 300 -12.13 -30.34 -0.31
CA PHE A 300 -13.12 -29.90 -1.30
C PHE A 300 -12.56 -28.88 -2.30
N LEU A 301 -11.70 -27.94 -1.88
CA LEU A 301 -11.08 -26.99 -2.82
C LEU A 301 -10.18 -27.68 -3.85
N THR A 302 -9.52 -28.77 -3.50
CA THR A 302 -8.73 -29.57 -4.45
C THR A 302 -9.66 -30.28 -5.43
N PHE A 303 -10.73 -30.91 -4.94
CA PHE A 303 -11.78 -31.49 -5.79
C PHE A 303 -12.37 -30.44 -6.74
N LEU A 304 -12.75 -29.27 -6.23
CA LEU A 304 -13.33 -28.19 -7.02
C LEU A 304 -12.37 -27.72 -8.12
N ARG A 305 -11.07 -27.57 -7.80
CA ARG A 305 -10.05 -27.19 -8.78
C ARG A 305 -9.85 -28.22 -9.87
N GLU A 306 -9.78 -29.51 -9.51
CA GLU A 306 -9.67 -30.57 -10.51
C GLU A 306 -10.91 -30.60 -11.41
N MET A 307 -12.10 -30.60 -10.82
CA MET A 307 -13.35 -30.69 -11.57
C MET A 307 -13.56 -29.49 -12.49
N SER A 308 -13.11 -28.30 -12.10
CA SER A 308 -13.19 -27.08 -12.93
C SER A 308 -11.96 -26.83 -13.81
N ILE A 309 -10.96 -27.72 -13.78
CA ILE A 309 -9.67 -27.56 -14.50
C ILE A 309 -9.02 -26.21 -14.14
N THR A 310 -8.99 -25.88 -12.84
CA THR A 310 -8.38 -24.67 -12.29
C THR A 310 -7.15 -24.95 -11.42
N GLU A 311 -6.52 -26.11 -11.63
CA GLU A 311 -5.25 -26.45 -10.99
C GLU A 311 -4.12 -25.55 -11.50
N TYR A 312 -3.27 -25.07 -10.59
CA TYR A 312 -2.16 -24.21 -10.98
C TYR A 312 -1.02 -25.00 -11.63
N VAL A 313 -0.70 -24.63 -12.87
CA VAL A 313 0.48 -25.12 -13.57
C VAL A 313 1.47 -23.96 -13.73
N ALA A 314 2.70 -24.11 -13.23
CA ALA A 314 3.67 -23.02 -13.25
C ALA A 314 4.02 -22.51 -14.66
N THR A 315 3.96 -23.39 -15.67
CA THR A 315 4.18 -23.04 -17.09
C THR A 315 2.96 -22.42 -17.76
N ASP A 316 1.78 -22.50 -17.13
CA ASP A 316 0.55 -21.89 -17.60
C ASP A 316 -0.24 -21.28 -16.43
N PRO A 317 0.14 -20.09 -15.94
CA PRO A 317 -0.57 -19.46 -14.83
C PRO A 317 -2.05 -19.15 -15.10
N GLN A 318 -2.50 -19.18 -16.36
CA GLN A 318 -3.91 -19.01 -16.68
C GLN A 318 -4.71 -20.27 -16.38
N SER A 319 -4.06 -21.42 -16.19
CA SER A 319 -4.71 -22.68 -15.82
C SER A 319 -5.43 -22.64 -14.48
N SER A 320 -5.22 -21.60 -13.65
CA SER A 320 -5.97 -21.43 -12.39
C SER A 320 -7.12 -20.43 -12.47
N VAL A 321 -7.35 -19.82 -13.64
CA VAL A 321 -8.43 -18.87 -13.85
C VAL A 321 -9.70 -19.65 -14.15
N LEU A 322 -10.74 -19.42 -13.35
CA LEU A 322 -12.02 -20.06 -13.52
C LEU A 322 -12.77 -19.50 -14.72
N HIS A 323 -13.21 -20.36 -15.63
CA HIS A 323 -14.10 -20.02 -16.72
C HIS A 323 -15.43 -20.75 -16.56
N VAL A 324 -16.47 -20.01 -16.17
CA VAL A 324 -17.85 -20.50 -15.98
C VAL A 324 -18.81 -19.57 -16.70
N TRP A 325 -20.09 -19.94 -16.73
CA TRP A 325 -21.16 -19.09 -17.24
C TRP A 325 -21.39 -17.89 -16.34
N ASP A 326 -21.56 -16.71 -16.96
CA ASP A 326 -21.86 -15.49 -16.23
C ASP A 326 -23.31 -15.43 -15.72
N ASP A 327 -24.21 -16.15 -16.39
CA ASP A 327 -25.65 -16.09 -16.13
C ASP A 327 -26.31 -17.46 -16.16
N PHE A 328 -27.28 -17.64 -15.25
CA PHE A 328 -28.20 -18.78 -15.19
C PHE A 328 -29.66 -18.28 -15.11
N PRO A 329 -30.65 -19.07 -15.57
CA PRO A 329 -30.52 -20.39 -16.18
C PRO A 329 -29.96 -20.36 -17.61
N LEU A 330 -29.27 -21.43 -18.01
CA LEU A 330 -28.71 -21.63 -19.34
C LEU A 330 -29.81 -21.96 -20.35
N ARG A 331 -29.79 -21.27 -21.50
CA ARG A 331 -30.71 -21.57 -22.61
C ARG A 331 -30.27 -22.80 -23.38
N VAL A 332 -31.09 -23.83 -23.41
CA VAL A 332 -30.81 -25.14 -24.03
C VAL A 332 -31.72 -25.37 -25.22
N HIS A 333 -31.16 -25.65 -26.39
CA HIS A 333 -31.93 -26.11 -27.53
C HIS A 333 -31.86 -27.63 -27.63
N ILE A 334 -33.03 -28.28 -27.56
CA ILE A 334 -33.16 -29.74 -27.59
C ILE A 334 -33.98 -30.12 -28.83
N PRO A 335 -33.39 -30.82 -29.82
CA PRO A 335 -34.16 -31.37 -30.92
C PRO A 335 -34.97 -32.59 -30.46
N ASP A 336 -36.18 -32.75 -30.97
CA ASP A 336 -36.98 -33.95 -30.73
C ASP A 336 -36.48 -35.10 -31.61
N VAL A 337 -35.78 -36.06 -31.00
CA VAL A 337 -35.20 -37.22 -31.69
C VAL A 337 -35.57 -38.50 -30.96
N VAL A 338 -36.19 -39.42 -31.70
CA VAL A 338 -36.53 -40.77 -31.24
C VAL A 338 -35.82 -41.79 -32.13
N VAL A 339 -35.04 -42.68 -31.53
CA VAL A 339 -34.37 -43.79 -32.24
C VAL A 339 -34.72 -45.10 -31.55
N GLY A 340 -35.37 -46.01 -32.28
CA GLY A 340 -35.95 -47.22 -31.69
C GLY A 340 -37.02 -46.85 -30.65
N GLU A 341 -36.82 -47.29 -29.41
CA GLU A 341 -37.71 -47.01 -28.26
C GLU A 341 -37.21 -45.85 -27.38
N VAL A 342 -36.11 -45.19 -27.75
CA VAL A 342 -35.46 -44.16 -26.93
C VAL A 342 -35.81 -42.76 -27.44
N ASP A 343 -36.46 -41.97 -26.60
CA ASP A 343 -36.69 -40.53 -26.81
C ASP A 343 -35.57 -39.73 -26.14
N PHE A 344 -34.63 -39.26 -26.96
CA PHE A 344 -33.46 -38.52 -26.48
C PHE A 344 -33.80 -37.09 -26.04
N GLY A 345 -34.82 -36.48 -26.66
CA GLY A 345 -35.31 -35.18 -26.24
C GLY A 345 -35.92 -35.25 -24.85
N ALA A 346 -36.76 -36.25 -24.58
CA ALA A 346 -37.31 -36.51 -23.26
C ALA A 346 -36.23 -36.85 -22.22
N ALA A 347 -35.21 -37.63 -22.60
CA ALA A 347 -34.10 -37.95 -21.71
C ALA A 347 -33.28 -36.71 -21.29
N MET A 348 -33.02 -35.79 -22.21
CA MET A 348 -32.33 -34.52 -21.92
C MET A 348 -33.18 -33.60 -21.03
N ARG A 349 -34.49 -33.48 -21.32
CA ARG A 349 -35.42 -32.69 -20.48
C ARG A 349 -35.54 -33.26 -19.07
N PHE A 350 -35.53 -34.59 -18.94
CA PHE A 350 -35.45 -35.25 -17.63
C PHE A 350 -34.17 -34.85 -16.88
N ALA A 351 -33.01 -34.89 -17.54
CA ALA A 351 -31.74 -34.54 -16.93
C ALA A 351 -31.70 -33.07 -16.46
N MET A 352 -32.20 -32.14 -17.28
CA MET A 352 -32.34 -30.73 -16.91
C MET A 352 -33.23 -30.56 -15.68
N ALA A 353 -34.43 -31.15 -15.70
CA ALA A 353 -35.37 -31.06 -14.58
C ALA A 353 -34.81 -31.70 -13.29
N TYR A 354 -34.02 -32.77 -13.42
CA TYR A 354 -33.40 -33.43 -12.28
C TYR A 354 -32.33 -32.55 -11.64
N TRP A 355 -31.41 -31.96 -12.43
CA TRP A 355 -30.42 -30.99 -11.93
C TRP A 355 -31.10 -29.81 -11.23
N ASP A 356 -32.09 -29.18 -11.87
CA ASP A 356 -32.84 -28.07 -11.28
C ASP A 356 -33.50 -28.48 -9.94
N SER A 357 -34.10 -29.67 -9.90
CA SER A 357 -34.77 -30.18 -8.70
C SER A 357 -33.81 -30.44 -7.54
N VAL A 358 -32.65 -31.07 -7.78
CA VAL A 358 -31.71 -31.39 -6.68
C VAL A 358 -30.95 -30.17 -6.19
N MET A 359 -30.81 -29.15 -7.03
CA MET A 359 -30.19 -27.89 -6.64
C MET A 359 -31.16 -26.92 -5.96
N GLY A 360 -32.47 -27.09 -6.18
CA GLY A 360 -33.51 -26.21 -5.64
C GLY A 360 -33.62 -24.86 -6.35
N GLU A 361 -33.02 -24.72 -7.54
CA GLU A 361 -33.02 -23.49 -8.35
C GLU A 361 -32.90 -23.84 -9.85
N SER A 362 -33.34 -22.94 -10.73
CA SER A 362 -33.26 -23.17 -12.18
C SER A 362 -31.82 -22.98 -12.70
N TYR A 363 -31.25 -24.04 -13.26
CA TYR A 363 -29.99 -24.04 -14.01
C TYR A 363 -30.23 -24.06 -15.51
N PHE A 364 -31.36 -24.59 -15.97
CA PHE A 364 -31.64 -24.71 -17.39
C PHE A 364 -33.01 -24.17 -17.77
N VAL A 365 -33.12 -23.69 -18.99
CA VAL A 365 -34.39 -23.32 -19.62
C VAL A 365 -34.35 -23.73 -21.09
N GLU A 366 -35.37 -24.44 -21.54
CA GLU A 366 -35.45 -24.87 -22.94
C GLU A 366 -35.79 -23.67 -23.85
N THR A 367 -35.14 -23.60 -25.02
CA THR A 367 -35.44 -22.64 -26.08
C THR A 367 -35.66 -23.35 -27.41
N THR A 368 -36.63 -22.86 -28.16
CA THR A 368 -36.93 -23.34 -29.51
C THR A 368 -35.98 -22.76 -30.57
N ASP A 369 -35.30 -21.65 -30.27
CA ASP A 369 -34.36 -21.01 -31.18
C ASP A 369 -32.90 -21.46 -30.90
N PRO A 370 -32.29 -22.30 -31.76
CA PRO A 370 -30.91 -22.74 -31.59
C PRO A 370 -29.89 -21.60 -31.65
N ALA A 371 -30.21 -20.46 -32.27
CA ALA A 371 -29.32 -19.31 -32.31
C ALA A 371 -29.16 -18.67 -30.93
N GLN A 372 -30.24 -18.62 -30.14
CA GLN A 372 -30.25 -18.06 -28.79
C GLN A 372 -29.75 -19.01 -27.70
N ALA A 373 -29.61 -20.29 -28.02
CA ALA A 373 -29.13 -21.31 -27.09
C ALA A 373 -27.65 -21.13 -26.75
N GLN A 374 -27.34 -21.20 -25.46
CA GLN A 374 -25.99 -21.36 -24.91
C GLN A 374 -25.56 -22.83 -25.01
N LEU A 375 -26.49 -23.76 -24.87
CA LEU A 375 -26.26 -25.20 -25.02
C LEU A 375 -27.06 -25.73 -26.22
N GLN A 376 -26.38 -26.33 -27.19
CA GLN A 376 -27.02 -27.03 -28.31
C GLN A 376 -26.90 -28.54 -28.14
N CYS A 377 -28.02 -29.23 -27.99
CA CYS A 377 -28.01 -30.68 -27.95
C CYS A 377 -28.00 -31.26 -29.37
N ARG A 378 -27.19 -32.30 -29.58
CA ARG A 378 -27.14 -33.07 -30.82
C ARG A 378 -27.10 -34.56 -30.51
N PHE A 379 -27.99 -35.30 -31.15
CA PHE A 379 -28.10 -36.74 -31.06
C PHE A 379 -27.56 -37.33 -32.37
N ASP A 380 -26.46 -38.07 -32.32
CA ASP A 380 -25.75 -38.54 -33.52
C ASP A 380 -25.13 -39.92 -33.30
N GLU A 381 -25.03 -40.72 -34.35
CA GLU A 381 -24.38 -42.04 -34.35
C GLU A 381 -22.86 -41.93 -34.52
N SER A 382 -22.35 -40.77 -34.94
CA SER A 382 -20.95 -40.60 -35.37
C SER A 382 -19.96 -40.29 -34.24
N ILE A 383 -20.35 -40.39 -32.97
CA ILE A 383 -19.46 -40.13 -31.84
C ILE A 383 -18.68 -41.41 -31.54
N SER A 384 -17.40 -41.45 -31.91
CA SER A 384 -16.57 -42.65 -31.73
C SER A 384 -15.99 -42.71 -30.32
N GLY A 385 -16.19 -43.85 -29.64
CA GLY A 385 -15.49 -44.22 -28.41
C GLY A 385 -16.09 -43.71 -27.10
N VAL A 386 -17.16 -42.91 -27.15
CA VAL A 386 -17.87 -42.40 -25.96
C VAL A 386 -19.38 -42.36 -26.20
N TYR A 387 -20.17 -42.36 -25.14
CA TYR A 387 -21.64 -42.29 -25.22
C TYR A 387 -22.18 -40.86 -25.18
N GLY A 388 -21.41 -39.93 -24.63
CA GLY A 388 -21.70 -38.50 -24.61
C GLY A 388 -20.41 -37.70 -24.72
N ARG A 389 -20.54 -36.42 -25.09
CA ARG A 389 -19.43 -35.46 -25.09
C ARG A 389 -19.96 -34.04 -25.06
N VAL A 390 -19.42 -33.21 -24.18
CA VAL A 390 -19.53 -31.75 -24.30
C VAL A 390 -18.34 -31.18 -25.08
N SER A 391 -18.61 -30.23 -25.96
CA SER A 391 -17.57 -29.52 -26.71
C SER A 391 -17.85 -28.03 -26.81
N LEU A 392 -16.79 -27.25 -26.88
CA LEU A 392 -16.86 -25.81 -27.04
C LEU A 392 -17.19 -25.45 -28.49
N LEU A 393 -18.33 -24.80 -28.69
CA LEU A 393 -18.76 -24.30 -30.00
C LEU A 393 -18.24 -22.86 -30.19
N GLN A 394 -18.32 -22.04 -29.13
CA GLN A 394 -17.81 -20.67 -29.09
C GLN A 394 -17.16 -20.37 -27.72
N PRO A 395 -15.90 -19.88 -27.71
CA PRO A 395 -15.01 -19.71 -28.87
C PRO A 395 -14.54 -21.06 -29.46
N GLY A 396 -14.46 -21.19 -30.78
CA GLY A 396 -14.04 -22.46 -31.40
C GLY A 396 -12.58 -22.81 -31.11
N GLY A 397 -12.28 -24.11 -30.91
CA GLY A 397 -10.91 -24.63 -30.79
C GLY A 397 -10.27 -24.56 -29.40
N GLY A 398 -10.99 -24.07 -28.39
CA GLY A 398 -10.57 -24.14 -26.99
C GLY A 398 -10.92 -25.47 -26.31
N THR A 399 -10.35 -25.68 -25.12
CA THR A 399 -10.71 -26.78 -24.21
C THR A 399 -11.73 -26.26 -23.21
N LEU A 400 -12.66 -27.11 -22.76
CA LEU A 400 -13.59 -26.75 -21.68
C LEU A 400 -12.79 -26.33 -20.43
N GLY A 401 -13.25 -25.29 -19.76
CA GLY A 401 -12.60 -24.74 -18.56
C GLY A 401 -11.35 -23.89 -18.82
N SER A 402 -10.77 -23.91 -20.03
CA SER A 402 -9.55 -23.13 -20.33
C SER A 402 -9.81 -21.79 -21.01
N VAL A 403 -11.07 -21.49 -21.36
CA VAL A 403 -11.47 -20.25 -22.04
C VAL A 403 -12.88 -19.83 -21.61
N PRO A 404 -13.24 -18.53 -21.71
CA PRO A 404 -14.59 -18.07 -21.42
C PRO A 404 -15.66 -18.81 -22.24
N LEU A 405 -16.78 -19.13 -21.60
CA LEU A 405 -17.88 -19.88 -22.23
C LEU A 405 -18.89 -18.95 -22.89
N GLU A 406 -19.14 -19.16 -24.18
CA GLU A 406 -20.24 -18.48 -24.89
C GLU A 406 -21.27 -19.49 -25.39
N LYS A 407 -20.80 -20.61 -25.96
CA LYS A 407 -21.67 -21.64 -26.51
C LYS A 407 -21.05 -23.03 -26.47
N LEU A 408 -21.80 -24.01 -25.98
CA LEU A 408 -21.42 -25.41 -25.95
C LEU A 408 -22.33 -26.25 -26.83
N GLN A 409 -21.80 -27.36 -27.31
CA GLN A 409 -22.55 -28.44 -27.93
C GLN A 409 -22.49 -29.68 -27.04
N VAL A 410 -23.66 -30.20 -26.68
CA VAL A 410 -23.82 -31.46 -25.96
C VAL A 410 -24.15 -32.54 -26.97
N PHE A 411 -23.27 -33.52 -27.10
CA PHE A 411 -23.45 -34.66 -27.99
C PHE A 411 -23.84 -35.89 -27.19
N ILE A 412 -24.84 -36.63 -27.64
CA ILE A 412 -25.23 -37.93 -27.07
C ILE A 412 -25.35 -38.94 -28.21
N LEU A 413 -24.80 -40.14 -28.01
CA LEU A 413 -24.79 -41.20 -29.00
C LEU A 413 -26.20 -41.74 -29.22
N SER A 414 -26.75 -41.57 -30.42
CA SER A 414 -28.14 -41.93 -30.72
C SER A 414 -28.40 -43.44 -30.84
N THR A 415 -27.35 -44.27 -30.77
CA THR A 415 -27.46 -45.75 -30.76
C THR A 415 -27.60 -46.34 -29.36
N ILE A 416 -27.67 -45.50 -28.31
CA ILE A 416 -27.99 -45.95 -26.95
C ILE A 416 -29.34 -46.68 -26.97
N GLY A 417 -29.34 -47.95 -26.55
CA GLY A 417 -30.49 -48.84 -26.71
C GLY A 417 -31.54 -48.78 -25.60
N THR A 418 -31.32 -48.00 -24.53
CA THR A 418 -32.29 -47.87 -23.42
C THR A 418 -32.47 -46.42 -22.98
N GLU A 419 -33.71 -46.06 -22.64
CA GLU A 419 -34.04 -44.72 -22.15
C GLU A 419 -33.32 -44.39 -20.84
N LYS A 420 -33.22 -45.36 -19.93
CA LYS A 420 -32.46 -45.23 -18.68
C LYS A 420 -31.02 -44.82 -18.96
N PHE A 421 -30.34 -45.49 -19.91
CA PHE A 421 -28.96 -45.14 -20.20
C PHE A 421 -28.83 -43.77 -20.87
N ALA A 422 -29.76 -43.42 -21.78
CA ALA A 422 -29.78 -42.09 -22.40
C ALA A 422 -29.96 -40.96 -21.36
N ARG A 423 -30.81 -41.17 -20.35
CA ARG A 423 -30.98 -40.24 -19.22
C ARG A 423 -29.71 -40.13 -18.37
N THR A 424 -29.06 -41.25 -18.05
CA THR A 424 -27.78 -41.27 -17.30
C THR A 424 -26.70 -40.47 -18.02
N VAL A 425 -26.52 -40.70 -19.33
CA VAL A 425 -25.52 -39.97 -20.13
C VAL A 425 -25.90 -38.49 -20.22
N SER A 426 -27.18 -38.16 -20.44
CA SER A 426 -27.63 -36.76 -20.47
C SER A 426 -27.37 -36.04 -19.14
N LEU A 427 -27.61 -36.68 -18.00
CA LEU A 427 -27.28 -36.15 -16.67
C LEU A 427 -25.79 -35.83 -16.54
N HIS A 428 -24.94 -36.78 -16.92
CA HIS A 428 -23.48 -36.65 -16.87
C HIS A 428 -22.98 -35.49 -17.73
N GLU A 429 -23.38 -35.45 -19.01
CA GLU A 429 -22.94 -34.38 -19.91
C GLU A 429 -23.43 -33.00 -19.44
N LEU A 430 -24.64 -32.90 -18.87
CA LEU A 430 -25.08 -31.64 -18.27
C LEU A 430 -24.20 -31.23 -17.09
N GLY A 431 -23.66 -32.17 -16.30
CA GLY A 431 -22.66 -31.86 -15.27
C GLY A 431 -21.43 -31.12 -15.82
N HIS A 432 -20.89 -31.57 -16.97
CA HIS A 432 -19.83 -30.84 -17.67
C HIS A 432 -20.25 -29.44 -18.10
N THR A 433 -21.50 -29.25 -18.55
CA THR A 433 -21.98 -27.90 -18.92
C THR A 433 -22.12 -26.96 -17.72
N LEU A 434 -22.17 -27.49 -16.50
CA LEU A 434 -22.31 -26.74 -15.25
C LEU A 434 -20.96 -26.41 -14.58
N GLY A 435 -19.85 -26.70 -15.24
CA GLY A 435 -18.51 -26.37 -14.74
C GLY A 435 -17.71 -27.56 -14.18
N LEU A 436 -18.29 -28.76 -14.15
CA LEU A 436 -17.57 -29.99 -13.80
C LEU A 436 -16.87 -30.54 -15.04
N TYR A 437 -15.90 -29.82 -15.61
CA TYR A 437 -15.25 -30.13 -16.88
C TYR A 437 -14.37 -31.38 -16.90
N ASN A 438 -13.93 -31.86 -15.74
CA ASN A 438 -13.16 -33.10 -15.65
C ASN A 438 -14.03 -34.27 -15.16
N HIS A 439 -13.50 -35.48 -15.27
CA HIS A 439 -14.07 -36.65 -14.59
C HIS A 439 -13.49 -36.78 -13.19
N VAL A 440 -14.28 -37.32 -12.28
CA VAL A 440 -13.85 -37.52 -10.91
C VAL A 440 -12.90 -38.72 -10.80
N ALA A 441 -11.84 -38.58 -10.00
CA ALA A 441 -10.86 -39.63 -9.73
C ALA A 441 -11.17 -40.44 -8.45
N CYS A 442 -12.29 -40.14 -7.76
CA CYS A 442 -12.74 -40.90 -6.60
C CYS A 442 -13.06 -42.35 -7.00
N GLY A 443 -12.66 -43.31 -6.18
CA GLY A 443 -13.05 -44.72 -6.38
C GLY A 443 -14.55 -44.95 -6.12
N GLY A 444 -15.08 -46.06 -6.64
CA GLY A 444 -16.39 -46.60 -6.21
C GLY A 444 -17.59 -46.30 -7.11
N GLY A 445 -17.41 -45.54 -8.20
CA GLY A 445 -18.47 -45.28 -9.18
C GLY A 445 -19.64 -44.46 -8.64
N GLU A 446 -19.68 -44.07 -7.37
CA GLU A 446 -20.79 -43.36 -6.69
C GLU A 446 -21.04 -41.93 -7.20
N TYR A 447 -20.10 -41.40 -7.98
CA TYR A 447 -20.14 -40.07 -8.58
C TYR A 447 -20.77 -40.13 -9.96
N LEU A 448 -21.53 -39.09 -10.32
CA LEU A 448 -22.06 -38.95 -11.67
C LEU A 448 -20.93 -38.69 -12.65
N MET A 449 -19.93 -37.90 -12.30
CA MET A 449 -18.83 -37.50 -13.19
C MET A 449 -17.71 -38.55 -13.27
N PHE A 450 -17.97 -39.81 -12.89
CA PHE A 450 -16.97 -40.88 -13.01
C PHE A 450 -16.81 -41.31 -14.48
N GLU A 451 -15.56 -41.48 -14.94
CA GLU A 451 -15.30 -41.91 -16.32
C GLU A 451 -15.78 -43.35 -16.56
N GLY A 452 -16.49 -43.59 -17.66
CA GLY A 452 -16.96 -44.95 -18.01
C GLY A 452 -18.17 -45.41 -17.21
N LEU A 453 -19.06 -44.48 -16.80
CA LEU A 453 -20.33 -44.78 -16.16
C LEU A 453 -21.06 -46.00 -16.78
N ALA A 454 -21.46 -46.92 -15.91
CA ALA A 454 -22.46 -47.93 -16.27
C ALA A 454 -23.85 -47.28 -16.25
N GLY A 455 -24.78 -47.76 -17.09
CA GLY A 455 -26.15 -47.22 -17.17
C GLY A 455 -26.99 -47.32 -15.89
N ASP A 456 -26.45 -47.85 -14.80
CA ASP A 456 -27.12 -48.10 -13.52
C ASP A 456 -26.98 -46.93 -12.52
N THR A 457 -26.36 -45.81 -12.88
CA THR A 457 -26.30 -44.61 -12.02
C THR A 457 -27.69 -44.14 -11.56
N LEU A 458 -28.71 -44.30 -12.39
CA LEU A 458 -30.10 -43.96 -12.07
C LEU A 458 -30.80 -44.93 -11.11
N ASP A 459 -30.21 -46.09 -10.82
CA ASP A 459 -30.77 -47.00 -9.79
C ASP A 459 -30.41 -46.56 -8.37
N ARG A 460 -29.55 -45.54 -8.24
CA ARG A 460 -29.18 -44.95 -6.96
C ARG A 460 -30.33 -44.11 -6.43
N LEU A 461 -30.40 -44.03 -5.10
CA LEU A 461 -31.32 -43.12 -4.42
C LEU A 461 -31.02 -41.66 -4.79
N ASP A 462 -29.73 -41.33 -4.95
CA ASP A 462 -29.25 -40.02 -5.37
C ASP A 462 -28.19 -40.17 -6.47
N PRO A 463 -28.60 -40.08 -7.75
CA PRO A 463 -27.70 -40.14 -8.91
C PRO A 463 -26.59 -39.09 -8.95
N ILE A 464 -26.73 -37.95 -8.28
CA ILE A 464 -25.72 -36.89 -8.26
C ILE A 464 -25.12 -36.82 -6.86
N ASN A 465 -23.80 -36.98 -6.78
CA ASN A 465 -23.13 -37.01 -5.49
C ASN A 465 -23.23 -35.63 -4.79
N PRO A 466 -23.38 -35.58 -3.44
CA PRO A 466 -23.38 -34.32 -2.69
C PRO A 466 -22.21 -33.38 -3.02
N ASN A 467 -20.99 -33.91 -3.23
CA ASN A 467 -19.80 -33.12 -3.55
C ASN A 467 -19.91 -32.45 -4.92
N GLU A 468 -20.47 -33.15 -5.91
CA GLU A 468 -20.74 -32.61 -7.25
C GLU A 468 -21.79 -31.50 -7.19
N ARG A 469 -22.81 -31.68 -6.35
CA ARG A 469 -23.83 -30.66 -6.14
C ARG A 469 -23.26 -29.39 -5.53
N GLN A 470 -22.47 -29.54 -4.47
CA GLN A 470 -21.79 -28.43 -3.80
C GLN A 470 -20.82 -27.72 -4.74
N ALA A 471 -20.10 -28.47 -5.59
CA ALA A 471 -19.20 -27.88 -6.58
C ALA A 471 -19.97 -27.03 -7.59
N VAL A 472 -21.04 -27.56 -8.20
CA VAL A 472 -21.88 -26.78 -9.13
C VAL A 472 -22.49 -25.55 -8.46
N GLN A 473 -23.00 -25.67 -7.24
CA GLN A 473 -23.55 -24.56 -6.46
C GLN A 473 -22.51 -23.46 -6.22
N CYS A 474 -21.27 -23.85 -5.91
CA CYS A 474 -20.16 -22.93 -5.73
C CYS A 474 -19.78 -22.25 -7.07
N LEU A 475 -19.60 -23.05 -8.13
CA LEU A 475 -19.21 -22.56 -9.46
C LEU A 475 -20.22 -21.59 -10.06
N ARG A 476 -21.52 -21.80 -9.82
CA ARG A 476 -22.58 -20.88 -10.26
C ARG A 476 -22.42 -19.46 -9.74
N ARG A 477 -21.88 -19.29 -8.54
CA ARG A 477 -21.83 -17.99 -7.84
C ARG A 477 -20.46 -17.33 -7.92
N LEU A 478 -19.41 -18.10 -8.22
CA LEU A 478 -18.09 -17.55 -8.50
C LEU A 478 -18.11 -16.85 -9.86
N PRO A 479 -17.64 -15.59 -9.96
CA PRO A 479 -17.52 -14.92 -11.25
C PRO A 479 -16.54 -15.64 -12.18
N THR A 480 -16.83 -15.63 -13.48
CA THR A 480 -15.83 -15.97 -14.49
C THR A 480 -14.60 -15.05 -14.32
N GLY A 481 -13.40 -15.58 -14.55
CA GLY A 481 -12.14 -14.87 -14.33
C GLY A 481 -11.59 -14.96 -12.89
N THR A 482 -12.27 -15.66 -11.97
CA THR A 482 -11.77 -15.86 -10.60
C THR A 482 -10.46 -16.68 -10.62
N ASP A 483 -9.35 -16.11 -10.13
CA ASP A 483 -8.10 -16.86 -9.96
C ASP A 483 -8.18 -17.76 -8.72
N MET A 484 -8.36 -19.06 -8.95
CA MET A 484 -8.60 -20.04 -7.90
C MET A 484 -7.41 -20.20 -6.95
N ARG A 485 -6.19 -19.80 -7.31
CA ARG A 485 -5.00 -19.82 -6.40
C ARG A 485 -5.14 -18.89 -5.22
N ARG A 486 -6.03 -17.90 -5.33
CA ARG A 486 -6.30 -16.93 -4.26
C ARG A 486 -6.94 -17.56 -3.04
N TYR A 487 -7.51 -18.76 -3.18
CA TYR A 487 -8.03 -19.54 -2.07
C TYR A 487 -6.93 -20.44 -1.49
N ALA A 488 -6.64 -20.30 -0.21
CA ALA A 488 -5.63 -21.08 0.47
C ALA A 488 -6.21 -22.41 0.98
N ILE A 489 -5.55 -23.52 0.67
CA ILE A 489 -5.75 -24.78 1.39
C ILE A 489 -5.05 -24.60 2.74
N ALA A 490 -5.77 -24.81 3.84
CA ALA A 490 -5.13 -24.79 5.16
C ALA A 490 -4.18 -25.99 5.24
N ASN A 491 -2.93 -25.72 5.62
CA ASN A 491 -1.93 -26.77 5.85
C ASN A 491 -2.23 -27.58 7.11
#